data_AF-B8HI13-F1
#
_entry.id   AF-B8HI13-F1
#
_cell.length_a   1.000
_cell.length_b   1.000
_cell.length_c   1.000
_cell.angle_alpha   90.00
_cell.angle_beta   90.00
_cell.angle_gamma   90.00
#
_symmetry.space_group_name_H-M   'P 1'
#
loop_
_entity.id
_entity.type
_entity.pdbx_description
1 polymer ?
#
loop_
_entity_poly.entity_id
_entity_poly.type
_entity_poly.pdbx_seq_one_letter_code
_entity_poly.pdbx_strand_id
1 'polypeptide(L)'
;MENSWKIVDRRGEDRGIHSLELEWWVNWESITDDYYQSEISAQELMSMWLKKMGDEENVKISWMVSSVSESAPFTGEDEDFLSFYRWPEHAVTGERLNWLTLPVQDKAWNDTRADKGGFFQEVLGWKPSPLQRTLHLPTLLSAAGLR
;
A
#
# COMPACT_ATOMS: atom_id res chain seq x y z
N MET A 1 8.62 13.14 -13.59
CA MET A 1 7.48 14.08 -13.74
C MET A 1 6.97 14.38 -12.35
N GLU A 2 6.46 15.60 -12.13
CA GLU A 2 5.90 16.00 -10.84
C GLU A 2 4.63 15.18 -10.55
N ASN A 3 4.46 14.73 -9.31
CA ASN A 3 3.28 13.96 -8.91
C ASN A 3 2.10 14.93 -8.67
N SER A 4 1.44 15.33 -9.76
CA SER A 4 0.41 16.37 -9.74
C SER A 4 -0.73 16.02 -10.71
N TRP A 5 -1.87 15.59 -10.15
CA TRP A 5 -2.99 15.02 -10.90
C TRP A 5 -4.28 15.79 -10.65
N LYS A 6 -4.91 16.23 -11.73
CA LYS A 6 -6.26 16.78 -11.70
C LYS A 6 -7.26 15.66 -11.47
N ILE A 7 -8.09 15.79 -10.45
CA ILE A 7 -9.17 14.86 -10.13
C ILE A 7 -10.50 15.51 -10.43
N VAL A 8 -11.36 14.79 -11.14
CA VAL A 8 -12.73 15.21 -11.45
C VAL A 8 -13.65 14.06 -11.08
N ASP A 9 -14.74 14.34 -10.38
CA ASP A 9 -15.70 13.30 -10.04
C ASP A 9 -16.52 12.84 -11.26
N ARG A 10 -17.33 11.79 -11.09
CA ARG A 10 -18.21 11.31 -12.17
C ARG A 10 -19.22 12.35 -12.66
N ARG A 11 -19.66 13.27 -11.79
CA ARG A 11 -20.60 14.37 -12.11
C ARG A 11 -19.94 15.50 -12.90
N GLY A 12 -18.61 15.53 -12.95
CA GLY A 12 -17.84 16.57 -13.63
C GLY A 12 -17.40 17.71 -12.71
N GLU A 13 -17.57 17.57 -11.40
CA GLU A 13 -17.08 18.54 -10.42
C GLU A 13 -15.56 18.41 -10.27
N ASP A 14 -14.86 19.54 -10.39
CA ASP A 14 -13.43 19.62 -10.18
C ASP A 14 -13.12 19.44 -8.70
N ARG A 15 -12.28 18.45 -8.38
CA ARG A 15 -11.85 18.14 -7.01
C ARG A 15 -10.47 18.70 -6.71
N GLY A 16 -9.86 19.42 -7.66
CA GLY A 16 -8.55 20.04 -7.53
C GLY A 16 -7.41 19.16 -8.03
N ILE A 17 -6.20 19.63 -7.76
CA ILE A 17 -4.95 18.97 -8.11
C ILE A 17 -4.37 18.33 -6.85
N HIS A 18 -4.01 17.05 -6.95
CA HIS A 18 -3.52 16.24 -5.84
C HIS A 18 -2.25 15.49 -6.24
N SER A 19 -1.35 15.30 -5.28
CA SER A 19 -0.33 14.25 -5.38
C SER A 19 -0.97 12.92 -5.02
N LEU A 20 -0.80 11.92 -5.89
CA LEU A 20 -1.40 10.60 -5.73
C LEU A 20 -0.32 9.58 -5.37
N GLU A 21 -0.57 8.76 -4.36
CA GLU A 21 0.26 7.63 -4.00
C GLU A 21 -0.61 6.41 -3.74
N LEU A 22 0.00 5.24 -3.84
CA LEU A 22 -0.61 3.97 -3.50
C LEU A 22 -0.22 3.59 -2.08
N GLU A 23 -1.21 3.61 -1.20
CA GLU A 23 -1.13 3.01 0.13
C GLU A 23 -1.50 1.52 0.04
N TRP A 24 -0.84 0.68 0.82
CA TRP A 24 -0.96 -0.78 0.73
C TRP A 24 -1.09 -1.41 2.10
N TRP A 25 -1.81 -2.52 2.22
CA TRP A 25 -1.89 -3.33 3.44
C TRP A 25 -1.75 -4.80 3.10
N VAL A 26 -0.88 -5.51 3.81
CA VAL A 26 -0.82 -6.97 3.76
C VAL A 26 -1.85 -7.53 4.74
N ASN A 27 -2.55 -8.60 4.35
CA ASN A 27 -3.53 -9.23 5.23
C ASN A 27 -2.92 -9.53 6.62
N TRP A 28 -3.72 -9.31 7.67
CA TRP A 28 -3.32 -9.42 9.08
C TRP A 28 -2.29 -8.43 9.62
N GLU A 29 -1.88 -7.41 8.86
CA GLU A 29 -0.95 -6.39 9.38
C GLU A 29 -1.54 -5.53 10.51
N SER A 30 -2.86 -5.58 10.73
CA SER A 30 -3.55 -4.93 11.85
C SER A 30 -3.11 -5.44 13.23
N ILE A 31 -2.26 -6.47 13.29
CA ILE A 31 -1.58 -6.87 14.53
C ILE A 31 -0.77 -5.71 15.15
N THR A 32 -0.37 -4.73 14.36
CA THR A 32 0.29 -3.52 14.86
C THR A 32 -0.61 -2.63 15.70
N ASP A 33 -1.93 -2.77 15.62
CA ASP A 33 -2.89 -1.89 16.32
C ASP A 33 -2.86 -2.11 17.85
N ASP A 34 -2.31 -3.24 18.30
CA ASP A 34 -2.24 -3.64 19.70
C ASP A 34 -0.93 -3.19 20.39
N TYR A 35 -0.02 -2.51 19.67
CA TYR A 35 1.32 -2.20 20.18
C TYR A 35 1.82 -0.83 19.75
N TYR A 36 2.64 -0.21 20.59
CA TYR A 36 3.52 0.89 20.20
C TYR A 36 4.89 0.36 19.76
N GLN A 37 5.58 1.12 18.91
CA GLN A 37 6.94 0.80 18.44
C GLN A 37 7.97 0.72 19.58
N SER A 38 7.69 1.35 20.72
CA SER A 38 8.52 1.26 21.94
C SER A 38 8.29 -0.01 22.75
N GLU A 39 7.22 -0.77 22.46
CA GLU A 39 6.84 -1.98 23.20
C GLU A 39 7.23 -3.26 22.46
N ILE A 40 7.29 -3.21 21.13
CA ILE A 40 7.59 -4.36 20.29
C ILE A 40 8.45 -3.98 19.08
N SER A 41 9.47 -4.78 18.83
CA SER A 41 10.33 -4.62 17.65
C SER A 41 9.63 -5.09 16.36
N ALA A 42 10.13 -4.63 15.21
CA ALA A 42 9.67 -5.10 13.90
C ALA A 42 9.85 -6.63 13.73
N GLN A 43 10.93 -7.19 14.27
CA GLN A 43 11.23 -8.62 14.21
C GLN A 43 10.24 -9.45 15.05
N GLU A 44 9.86 -8.96 16.22
CA GLU A 44 8.84 -9.62 17.06
C GLU A 44 7.46 -9.55 16.40
N LEU A 45 7.08 -8.39 15.84
CA LEU A 45 5.85 -8.27 15.05
C LEU A 45 5.84 -9.21 13.85
N MET A 46 6.94 -9.30 13.09
CA MET A 46 7.07 -10.25 12.00
C MET A 46 6.85 -11.69 12.48
N SER A 47 7.48 -12.07 13.60
CA SER A 47 7.34 -13.41 14.17
C SER A 47 5.89 -13.71 14.58
N MET A 48 5.20 -12.74 15.19
CA MET A 48 3.80 -12.87 15.55
C MET A 48 2.88 -12.94 14.33
N TRP A 49 3.14 -12.11 13.32
CA TRP A 49 2.41 -12.12 12.07
C TRP A 49 2.57 -13.44 11.32
N LEU A 50 3.80 -13.97 11.20
CA LEU A 50 4.08 -15.29 10.61
C LEU A 50 3.33 -16.41 11.34
N LYS A 51 3.29 -16.37 12.67
CA LYS A 51 2.52 -17.32 13.47
C LYS A 51 1.01 -17.24 13.17
N LYS A 52 0.49 -16.04 12.88
CA LYS A 52 -0.91 -15.81 12.53
C LYS A 52 -1.25 -16.28 11.12
N MET A 53 -0.30 -16.17 10.18
CA MET A 53 -0.46 -16.66 8.81
C MET A 53 -0.56 -18.19 8.72
N GLY A 54 0.08 -18.91 9.65
CA GLY A 54 0.12 -20.37 9.59
C GLY A 54 0.82 -20.87 8.31
N ASP A 55 0.13 -21.73 7.56
CA ASP A 55 0.65 -22.34 6.32
C ASP A 55 0.32 -21.55 5.04
N GLU A 56 -0.25 -20.35 5.17
CA GLU A 56 -0.58 -19.51 4.01
C GLU A 56 0.68 -18.99 3.30
N GLU A 57 0.83 -19.34 2.02
CA GLU A 57 1.99 -18.94 1.23
C GLU A 57 1.73 -17.68 0.39
N ASN A 58 0.47 -17.43 -0.02
CA ASN A 58 0.10 -16.33 -0.91
C ASN A 58 -0.80 -15.35 -0.18
N VAL A 59 -0.22 -14.26 0.33
CA VAL A 59 -0.95 -13.30 1.15
C VAL A 59 -1.53 -12.17 0.31
N LYS A 60 -2.83 -11.90 0.43
CA LYS A 60 -3.50 -10.77 -0.24
C LYS A 60 -2.88 -9.44 0.21
N ILE A 61 -2.72 -8.55 -0.77
CA ILE A 61 -2.38 -7.14 -0.59
C ILE A 61 -3.58 -6.30 -1.03
N SER A 62 -4.04 -5.42 -0.14
CA SER A 62 -5.09 -4.44 -0.40
C SER A 62 -4.46 -3.07 -0.69
N TRP A 63 -5.15 -2.22 -1.45
CA TRP A 63 -4.59 -0.97 -1.95
C TRP A 63 -5.60 0.18 -1.90
N MET A 64 -5.12 1.38 -1.59
CA MET A 64 -5.89 2.63 -1.65
C MET A 64 -5.10 3.75 -2.32
N VAL A 65 -5.82 4.78 -2.78
CA VAL A 65 -5.27 6.04 -3.26
C VAL A 65 -5.28 7.04 -2.10
N SER A 66 -4.10 7.38 -1.58
CA SER A 66 -3.93 8.04 -0.27
C SER A 66 -4.64 9.39 -0.11
N SER A 67 -4.72 10.20 -1.17
CA SER A 67 -5.28 11.56 -1.07
C SER A 67 -6.81 11.64 -1.09
N VAL A 68 -7.49 10.56 -1.47
CA VAL A 68 -8.96 10.52 -1.61
C VAL A 68 -9.61 9.38 -0.82
N SER A 69 -8.81 8.57 -0.12
CA SER A 69 -9.27 7.43 0.69
C SER A 69 -10.16 6.43 -0.04
N GLU A 70 -9.91 6.22 -1.33
CA GLU A 70 -10.62 5.23 -2.15
C GLU A 70 -9.75 4.00 -2.42
N SER A 71 -10.37 2.84 -2.59
CA SER A 71 -9.69 1.64 -3.10
C SER A 71 -9.01 1.94 -4.44
N ALA A 72 -7.78 1.47 -4.62
CA ALA A 72 -7.09 1.62 -5.89
C ALA A 72 -7.77 0.78 -6.98
N PRO A 73 -7.78 1.24 -8.24
CA PRO A 73 -8.45 0.51 -9.31
C PRO A 73 -7.72 -0.78 -9.66
N PHE A 74 -8.46 -1.71 -10.28
CA PHE A 74 -7.94 -3.00 -10.79
C PHE A 74 -7.47 -3.98 -9.70
N THR A 75 -7.83 -3.72 -8.44
CA THR A 75 -7.52 -4.55 -7.27
C THR A 75 -8.50 -5.72 -7.10
N GLY A 76 -9.69 -5.63 -7.71
CA GLY A 76 -10.76 -6.62 -7.60
C GLY A 76 -11.81 -6.29 -6.55
N GLU A 77 -11.77 -5.08 -5.98
CA GLU A 77 -12.84 -4.54 -5.13
C GLU A 77 -14.07 -4.16 -5.97
N ASP A 78 -15.27 -4.25 -5.38
CA ASP A 78 -16.54 -3.98 -6.09
C ASP A 78 -16.70 -2.51 -6.47
N GLU A 79 -16.23 -1.61 -5.60
CA GLU A 79 -16.13 -0.18 -5.86
C GLU A 79 -14.68 0.27 -5.64
N ASP A 80 -14.20 1.11 -6.55
CA ASP A 80 -12.84 1.66 -6.51
C ASP A 80 -12.85 3.15 -6.88
N PHE A 81 -11.66 3.76 -6.92
CA PHE A 81 -11.47 5.14 -7.33
C PHE A 81 -12.25 5.50 -8.61
N LEU A 82 -12.26 4.62 -9.62
CA LEU A 82 -12.92 4.88 -10.90
C LEU A 82 -14.44 4.72 -10.82
N SER A 83 -15.00 4.11 -9.77
CA SER A 83 -16.44 4.15 -9.50
C SER A 83 -16.93 5.58 -9.23
N PHE A 84 -16.13 6.39 -8.53
CA PHE A 84 -16.52 7.72 -8.05
C PHE A 84 -15.88 8.88 -8.84
N TYR A 85 -14.71 8.64 -9.42
CA TYR A 85 -13.94 9.65 -10.14
C TYR A 85 -13.70 9.25 -11.60
N ARG A 86 -13.39 10.25 -12.42
CA ARG A 86 -12.89 10.04 -13.79
C ARG A 86 -11.41 9.67 -13.74
N TRP A 87 -10.88 9.25 -14.88
CA TRP A 87 -9.45 8.98 -15.01
C TRP A 87 -8.64 10.26 -14.72
N PRO A 88 -7.70 10.26 -13.75
CA PRO A 88 -6.92 11.45 -13.43
C PRO A 88 -6.03 11.89 -14.59
N GLU A 89 -5.90 13.20 -14.79
CA GLU A 89 -5.05 13.78 -15.83
C GLU A 89 -3.92 14.58 -15.19
N HIS A 90 -2.71 14.46 -15.71
CA HIS A 90 -1.56 15.21 -15.20
C HIS A 90 -1.81 16.71 -15.38
N ALA A 91 -1.60 17.49 -14.32
CA ALA A 91 -2.06 18.88 -14.26
C ALA A 91 -1.45 19.79 -15.33
N VAL A 92 -0.26 19.45 -15.84
CA VAL A 92 0.47 20.24 -16.83
C VAL A 92 0.31 19.67 -18.24
N THR A 93 0.43 18.34 -18.40
CA THR A 93 0.48 17.71 -19.73
C THR A 93 -0.89 17.23 -20.22
N GLY A 94 -1.88 17.11 -19.34
CA GLY A 94 -3.17 16.50 -19.65
C GLY A 94 -3.11 15.00 -19.90
N GLU A 95 -1.93 14.38 -19.73
CA GLU A 95 -1.78 12.94 -19.93
C GLU A 95 -2.51 12.17 -18.85
N ARG A 96 -3.16 11.07 -19.25
CA ARG A 96 -3.84 10.19 -18.31
C ARG A 96 -2.84 9.50 -17.39
N LEU A 97 -3.20 9.40 -16.11
CA LEU A 97 -2.43 8.69 -15.12
C LEU A 97 -2.17 7.24 -15.54
N ASN A 98 -0.91 6.80 -15.47
CA ASN A 98 -0.56 5.39 -15.48
C ASN A 98 -0.47 4.87 -14.04
N TRP A 99 -1.48 4.11 -13.61
CA TRP A 99 -1.57 3.56 -12.25
C TRP A 99 -0.39 2.68 -11.85
N LEU A 100 0.23 1.98 -12.80
CA LEU A 100 1.40 1.12 -12.55
C LEU A 100 2.69 1.91 -12.30
N THR A 101 2.65 3.23 -12.45
CA THR A 101 3.79 4.12 -12.20
C THR A 101 3.60 5.01 -10.98
N LEU A 102 2.45 4.89 -10.28
CA LEU A 102 2.24 5.65 -9.06
C LEU A 102 3.28 5.25 -7.99
N PRO A 103 3.79 6.21 -7.22
CA PRO A 103 4.61 5.90 -6.06
C PRO A 103 3.84 5.01 -5.09
N VAL A 104 4.50 3.97 -4.59
CA VAL A 104 4.02 3.15 -3.47
C VAL A 104 4.58 3.72 -2.19
N GLN A 105 3.71 4.03 -1.23
CA GLN A 105 4.07 4.65 0.03
C GLN A 105 5.10 3.81 0.79
N ASP A 106 6.16 4.48 1.27
CA ASP A 106 7.12 3.90 2.19
C ASP A 106 6.57 3.92 3.61
N LYS A 107 6.65 2.78 4.27
CA LYS A 107 6.24 2.51 5.65
C LYS A 107 7.46 2.12 6.48
N ALA A 108 7.42 2.39 7.78
CA ALA A 108 8.48 2.08 8.71
C ALA A 108 7.93 1.74 10.10
N TRP A 109 8.67 0.90 10.82
CA TRP A 109 8.39 0.52 12.21
C TRP A 109 9.68 0.58 13.02
N ASN A 110 9.99 1.77 13.53
CA ASN A 110 11.23 2.09 14.24
C ASN A 110 11.00 3.25 15.23
N ASP A 111 12.06 3.69 15.91
CA ASP A 111 11.99 4.73 16.96
C ASP A 111 11.30 6.04 16.52
N THR A 112 11.22 6.31 15.22
CA THR A 112 10.65 7.56 14.68
C THR A 112 9.32 7.39 13.94
N ARG A 113 8.95 6.16 13.55
CA ARG A 113 7.76 5.86 12.74
C ARG A 113 7.08 4.56 13.16
N ALA A 114 5.75 4.57 13.20
CA ALA A 114 4.92 3.43 13.60
C ALA A 114 3.81 3.17 12.58
N ASP A 115 4.19 3.04 11.31
CA ASP A 115 3.23 2.80 10.25
C ASP A 115 2.71 1.36 10.30
N LYS A 116 1.40 1.17 10.14
CA LYS A 116 0.82 -0.18 10.02
C LYS A 116 1.49 -0.91 8.86
N GLY A 117 1.93 -2.15 9.07
CA GLY A 117 2.70 -2.90 8.07
C GLY A 117 4.15 -2.43 7.85
N GLY A 118 4.63 -1.40 8.55
CA GLY A 118 6.01 -0.91 8.44
C GLY A 118 7.06 -1.97 8.78
N PHE A 119 6.73 -2.92 9.65
CA PHE A 119 7.62 -4.02 10.02
C PHE A 119 8.01 -4.92 8.84
N PHE A 120 7.22 -4.99 7.76
CA PHE A 120 7.61 -5.71 6.54
C PHE A 120 8.83 -5.06 5.87
N GLN A 121 8.83 -3.72 5.73
CA GLN A 121 9.95 -3.01 5.12
C GLN A 121 11.21 -3.09 5.98
N GLU A 122 11.06 -2.97 7.30
CA GLU A 122 12.18 -3.05 8.25
C GLU A 122 12.84 -4.43 8.27
N VAL A 123 12.04 -5.50 8.24
CA VAL A 123 12.56 -6.87 8.36
C VAL A 123 12.96 -7.48 7.02
N LEU A 124 12.20 -7.22 5.96
CA LEU A 124 12.39 -7.87 4.66
C LEU A 124 13.09 -6.97 3.63
N GLY A 125 13.29 -5.69 3.93
CA GLY A 125 13.79 -4.71 2.94
C GLY A 125 12.88 -4.59 1.73
N TRP A 126 11.59 -4.91 1.88
CA TRP A 126 10.65 -5.09 0.78
C TRP A 126 9.39 -4.26 0.94
N LYS A 127 8.91 -3.73 -0.19
CA LYS A 127 7.55 -3.22 -0.37
C LYS A 127 6.98 -3.73 -1.69
N PRO A 128 5.65 -3.78 -1.84
CA PRO A 128 5.05 -4.29 -3.07
C PRO A 128 5.27 -3.36 -4.27
N SER A 129 5.24 -3.95 -5.47
CA SER A 129 5.11 -3.17 -6.71
C SER A 129 3.68 -2.62 -6.84
N PRO A 130 3.47 -1.49 -7.55
CA PRO A 130 2.14 -0.92 -7.77
C PRO A 130 1.09 -1.96 -8.17
N LEU A 131 -0.01 -2.02 -7.40
CA LEU A 131 -1.15 -2.93 -7.64
C LEU A 131 -0.81 -4.43 -7.62
N GLN A 132 0.33 -4.83 -7.05
CA GLN A 132 0.64 -6.22 -6.78
C GLN A 132 -0.43 -6.80 -5.86
N ARG A 133 -1.15 -7.84 -6.31
CA ARG A 133 -2.32 -8.38 -5.59
C ARG A 133 -1.95 -9.32 -4.44
N THR A 134 -0.82 -10.01 -4.56
CA THR A 134 -0.39 -11.02 -3.60
C THR A 134 1.12 -10.97 -3.37
N LEU A 135 1.49 -11.33 -2.15
CA LEU A 135 2.86 -11.60 -1.70
C LEU A 135 3.04 -13.12 -1.65
N HIS A 136 4.09 -13.65 -2.29
CA HIS A 136 4.52 -15.03 -2.07
C HIS A 136 5.54 -15.07 -0.92
N LEU A 137 5.06 -15.43 0.26
CA LEU A 137 5.80 -15.33 1.52
C LEU A 137 7.07 -16.20 1.55
N PRO A 138 7.08 -17.48 1.09
CA PRO A 138 8.30 -18.28 1.09
C PRO A 138 9.44 -17.66 0.28
N THR A 139 9.13 -17.09 -0.89
CA THR A 139 10.12 -16.41 -1.72
C THR A 139 10.69 -15.20 -1.01
N LEU A 140 9.84 -14.40 -0.36
CA LEU A 140 10.28 -13.18 0.29
C LEU A 140 11.14 -13.47 1.53
N LEU A 141 10.75 -14.45 2.35
CA LEU A 141 11.54 -14.89 3.50
C LEU A 141 12.91 -15.44 3.08
N SER A 142 12.95 -16.26 2.01
CA SER A 142 14.21 -16.78 1.49
C SER A 142 15.12 -15.65 0.95
N ALA A 143 14.55 -14.67 0.24
CA ALA A 143 15.29 -13.51 -0.24
C ALA A 143 15.84 -12.64 0.90
N ALA A 144 15.12 -12.58 2.04
CA ALA A 144 15.56 -11.88 3.25
C ALA A 144 16.53 -12.69 4.13
N GLY A 145 16.87 -13.94 3.75
CA GLY A 145 17.75 -14.80 4.54
C GLY A 145 17.12 -15.33 5.83
N LEU A 146 15.78 -15.39 5.89
CA LEU A 146 15.00 -15.84 7.05
C LEU A 146 14.51 -17.29 6.91
N ARG A 147 14.82 -17.95 5.79
CA ARG A 147 14.50 -19.36 5.52
C ARG A 147 15.52 -20.00 4.57
#